data_AF-A0A0C9Z041-F1
#
_entry.id   AF-A0A0C9Z041-F1
#
_cell.length_a   1.000
_cell.length_b   1.000
_cell.length_c   1.000
_cell.angle_alpha   90.00
_cell.angle_beta   90.00
_cell.angle_gamma   90.00
#
_symmetry.space_group_name_H-M   'P 1'
#
loop_
_entity.id
_entity.type
_entity.pdbx_description
1 polymer ?
#
loop_
_entity_poly.entity_id
_entity_poly.type
_entity_poly.pdbx_seq_one_letter_code
_entity_poly.pdbx_strand_id
1 'polypeptide(L)'
;MTERPPSEVIAAAATAALQRNRSPNASISEEHDYEKRQSFRRLIDPGIFRPNSRDQALASLKTLLVIANNLLREPDNPKFQQFKPTNDHIKRRLIEPKGTLEYAIALGFRAEVKDFQPYYVFNPRHVTDLHIGATILEEAIDLEERKQERLKRSRAEEKAAAAAAAQNVKLAFLDDRKTRALRDSREKARRNASETHQGPSDVTSDADASPLPEVVMPGVGYSLASSDPDVDPEE
;
A
#
# COMPACT_ATOMS: atom_id res chain seq x y z
N MET A 1 43.33 46.10 7.21
CA MET A 1 42.74 44.85 6.70
C MET A 1 41.91 44.28 7.83
N THR A 2 40.58 44.38 7.71
CA THR A 2 39.64 43.90 8.72
C THR A 2 39.48 42.39 8.59
N GLU A 3 40.04 41.64 9.53
CA GLU A 3 39.91 40.18 9.59
C GLU A 3 38.45 39.80 9.83
N ARG A 4 37.89 39.07 8.85
CA ARG A 4 36.53 38.55 8.89
C ARG A 4 36.54 37.32 9.80
N PRO A 5 35.73 37.26 10.88
CA PRO A 5 35.77 36.14 11.80
C PRO A 5 35.36 34.84 11.10
N PRO A 6 35.98 33.69 11.46
CA PRO A 6 35.70 32.39 10.85
C PRO A 6 34.24 31.98 11.08
N SER A 7 33.60 31.46 10.03
CA SER A 7 32.16 31.13 9.98
C SER A 7 31.68 30.19 11.09
N GLU A 8 32.55 29.33 11.59
CA GLU A 8 32.25 28.41 12.69
C GLU A 8 31.98 29.13 14.03
N VAL A 9 32.68 30.23 14.29
CA VAL A 9 32.48 31.03 15.51
C VAL A 9 31.14 31.78 15.45
N ILE A 10 30.71 32.17 14.25
CA ILE A 10 29.40 32.78 14.01
C ILE A 10 28.28 31.74 14.20
N ALA A 11 28.47 30.50 13.72
CA ALA A 11 27.51 29.41 13.89
C ALA A 11 27.38 28.95 15.36
N ALA A 12 28.50 28.85 16.08
CA ALA A 12 28.52 28.53 17.51
C ALA A 12 27.89 29.66 18.36
N ALA A 13 28.13 30.93 18.02
CA ALA A 13 27.51 32.07 18.68
C ALA A 13 25.99 32.13 18.42
N ALA A 14 25.54 31.79 17.21
CA ALA A 14 24.12 31.75 16.86
C ALA A 14 23.36 30.65 17.62
N THR A 15 23.94 29.46 17.73
CA THR A 15 23.33 28.34 18.50
C THR A 15 23.31 28.62 20.00
N ALA A 16 24.36 29.22 20.57
CA ALA A 16 24.39 29.63 21.97
C ALA A 16 23.37 30.75 22.28
N ALA A 17 23.15 31.70 21.36
CA ALA A 17 22.14 32.74 21.51
C ALA A 17 20.70 32.19 21.47
N LEU A 18 20.43 31.20 20.62
CA LEU A 18 19.15 30.47 20.58
C LEU A 18 18.87 29.70 21.87
N GLN A 19 19.89 29.06 22.47
CA GLN A 19 19.74 28.37 23.75
C GLN A 19 19.52 29.33 24.92
N ARG A 20 20.13 30.52 24.90
CA ARG A 20 19.96 31.53 25.96
C ARG A 20 18.59 32.19 25.97
N ASN A 21 17.94 32.28 24.80
CA ASN A 21 16.58 32.82 24.66
C ASN A 21 15.47 31.76 24.82
N ARG A 22 15.80 30.47 24.95
CA ARG A 22 14.82 29.42 25.19
C ARG A 22 14.37 29.47 26.65
N SER A 23 13.20 30.05 26.90
CA SER A 23 12.60 30.09 28.23
C SER A 23 12.38 28.65 28.75
N PRO A 24 12.74 28.34 30.01
CA PRO A 24 12.59 26.98 30.56
C PRO A 24 11.13 26.48 30.59
N ASN A 25 10.15 27.38 30.56
CA ASN A 25 8.73 27.03 30.45
C ASN A 25 8.32 26.56 29.05
N ALA A 26 9.06 26.95 28.00
CA ALA A 26 8.77 26.52 26.63
C ALA A 26 9.13 25.03 26.44
N SER A 27 10.24 24.57 27.02
CA SER A 27 10.64 23.16 26.97
C SER A 27 9.63 22.23 27.64
N ILE A 28 9.06 22.63 28.79
CA ILE A 28 8.07 21.80 29.51
C ILE A 28 6.78 21.67 28.69
N SER A 29 6.35 22.75 28.03
CA SER A 29 5.14 22.74 27.20
C SER A 29 5.32 21.89 25.95
N GLU A 30 6.50 21.95 25.31
CA GLU A 30 6.85 21.12 24.14
C GLU A 30 6.92 19.63 24.48
N GLU A 31 7.43 19.26 25.67
CA GLU A 31 7.46 17.88 26.16
C GLU A 31 6.04 17.34 26.36
N HIS A 32 5.16 18.12 27.00
CA HIS A 32 3.75 17.74 27.15
C HIS A 32 3.05 17.57 25.80
N ASP A 33 3.28 18.47 24.84
CA ASP A 33 2.72 18.35 23.50
C ASP A 33 3.22 17.09 22.78
N TYR A 34 4.50 16.74 22.96
CA TYR A 34 5.08 15.52 22.39
C TYR A 34 4.44 14.26 22.99
N GLU A 35 4.30 14.20 24.32
CA GLU A 35 3.62 13.10 25.01
C GLU A 35 2.17 12.95 24.53
N LYS A 36 1.46 14.08 24.38
CA LYS A 36 0.08 14.11 23.87
C LYS A 36 0.01 13.59 22.44
N ARG A 37 0.88 14.04 21.54
CA ARG A 37 0.97 13.51 20.16
C ARG A 37 1.19 12.01 20.15
N GLN A 38 2.09 11.50 20.99
CA GLN A 38 2.36 10.07 21.08
C GLN A 38 1.14 9.31 21.61
N SER A 39 0.42 9.87 22.59
CA SER A 39 -0.82 9.27 23.12
C SER A 39 -1.91 9.17 22.03
N PHE A 40 -2.10 10.20 21.22
CA PHE A 40 -3.05 10.18 20.10
C PHE A 40 -2.67 9.13 19.05
N ARG A 41 -1.38 9.02 18.71
CA ARG A 41 -0.91 7.96 17.77
C ARG A 41 -1.19 6.56 18.31
N ARG A 42 -1.01 6.33 19.62
CA ARG A 42 -1.36 5.05 20.26
C ARG A 42 -2.87 4.78 20.26
N LEU A 43 -3.71 5.80 20.29
CA LEU A 43 -5.16 5.61 20.15
C LEU A 43 -5.54 5.26 18.71
N ILE A 44 -4.80 5.72 17.71
CA ILE A 44 -5.10 5.45 16.30
C ILE A 44 -4.67 4.02 15.91
N ASP A 45 -3.39 3.69 16.02
CA ASP A 45 -2.86 2.44 15.46
C ASP A 45 -3.30 1.20 16.26
N PRO A 46 -2.93 1.06 17.55
CA PRO A 46 -3.44 -0.03 18.38
C PRO A 46 -4.93 0.09 18.70
N GLY A 47 -5.46 1.31 18.84
CA GLY A 47 -6.82 1.53 19.34
C GLY A 47 -7.91 1.44 18.26
N ILE A 48 -7.68 2.00 17.06
CA ILE A 48 -8.70 2.08 16.00
C ILE A 48 -8.38 1.12 14.85
N PHE A 49 -7.16 1.11 14.33
CA PHE A 49 -6.83 0.31 13.14
C PHE A 49 -6.75 -1.19 13.43
N ARG A 50 -6.24 -1.60 14.59
CA ARG A 50 -6.10 -3.03 14.93
C ARG A 50 -7.44 -3.76 15.12
N PRO A 51 -8.45 -3.23 15.84
CA PRO A 51 -9.69 -3.96 16.08
C PRO A 51 -10.74 -3.80 14.96
N ASN A 52 -10.59 -2.85 14.04
CA ASN A 52 -11.59 -2.56 13.00
C ASN A 52 -11.04 -2.86 11.59
N SER A 53 -11.93 -2.99 10.61
CA SER A 53 -11.49 -3.02 9.21
C SER A 53 -10.88 -1.68 8.79
N ARG A 54 -9.88 -1.69 7.90
CA ARG A 54 -9.19 -0.47 7.47
C ARG A 54 -10.13 0.58 6.88
N ASP A 55 -11.11 0.15 6.09
CA ASP A 55 -12.09 1.07 5.47
C ASP A 55 -13.04 1.69 6.51
N GLN A 56 -13.46 0.91 7.51
CA GLN A 56 -14.27 1.42 8.62
C GLN A 56 -13.46 2.41 9.46
N ALA A 57 -12.22 2.06 9.84
CA ALA A 57 -11.31 2.92 10.59
C ALA A 57 -11.09 4.25 9.87
N LEU A 58 -10.76 4.24 8.58
CA LEU A 58 -10.57 5.46 7.78
C LEU A 58 -11.82 6.34 7.76
N ALA A 59 -13.00 5.76 7.55
CA ALA A 59 -14.23 6.52 7.53
C ALA A 59 -14.56 7.14 8.90
N SER A 60 -14.23 6.44 9.98
CA SER A 60 -14.33 6.96 11.34
C SER A 60 -13.37 8.11 11.61
N LEU A 61 -12.10 7.97 11.23
CA LEU A 61 -11.08 9.03 11.37
C LEU A 61 -11.46 10.27 10.57
N LYS A 62 -11.97 10.12 9.35
CA LYS A 62 -12.49 11.25 8.54
C LYS A 62 -13.67 11.94 9.23
N THR A 63 -14.56 11.18 9.85
CA THR A 63 -15.70 11.76 10.60
C THR A 63 -15.22 12.54 11.83
N LEU A 64 -14.25 11.99 12.58
CA LEU A 64 -13.62 12.68 13.71
C LEU A 64 -12.95 13.98 13.27
N LEU A 65 -12.21 13.95 12.16
CA LEU A 65 -11.54 15.12 11.61
C LEU A 65 -12.54 16.20 11.21
N VAL A 66 -13.66 15.83 10.58
CA VAL A 66 -14.73 16.79 10.23
C VAL A 66 -15.31 17.44 11.49
N ILE A 67 -15.56 16.67 12.55
CA ILE A 67 -16.06 17.21 13.81
C ILE A 67 -15.04 18.17 14.43
N ALA A 68 -13.77 17.78 14.48
CA ALA A 68 -12.70 18.61 15.02
C ALA A 68 -12.54 19.92 14.22
N ASN A 69 -12.53 19.84 12.88
CA ASN A 69 -12.39 21.01 12.01
C ASN A 69 -13.60 21.95 12.08
N ASN A 70 -14.82 21.43 12.21
CA ASN A 70 -16.00 22.28 12.38
C ASN A 70 -15.95 23.04 13.71
N LEU A 71 -15.50 22.37 14.78
CA LEU A 71 -15.34 22.97 16.09
C LEU A 71 -14.21 24.00 16.14
N LEU A 72 -13.10 23.77 15.42
CA LEU A 72 -12.00 24.73 15.28
C LEU A 72 -12.39 25.96 14.45
N ARG A 73 -13.28 25.80 13.46
CA ARG A 73 -13.78 26.89 12.62
C ARG A 73 -14.81 27.75 13.34
N GLU A 74 -15.72 27.13 14.06
CA GLU A 74 -16.83 27.79 14.76
C GLU A 74 -16.92 27.32 16.22
N PRO A 75 -16.03 27.82 17.11
CA PRO A 75 -15.96 27.36 18.49
C PRO A 75 -17.20 27.74 19.30
N ASP A 76 -17.87 28.85 18.97
CA ASP A 76 -19.02 29.37 19.73
C ASP A 76 -20.36 28.73 19.33
N ASN A 77 -20.37 27.89 18.28
CA ASN A 77 -21.60 27.30 17.78
C ASN A 77 -21.97 26.05 18.61
N PRO A 78 -23.08 26.06 19.37
CA PRO A 78 -23.44 24.96 20.26
C PRO A 78 -23.75 23.66 19.50
N LYS A 79 -24.05 23.73 18.19
CA LYS A 79 -24.30 22.56 17.36
C LYS A 79 -23.05 21.71 17.14
N PHE A 80 -21.86 22.33 17.06
CA PHE A 80 -20.60 21.62 16.84
C PHE A 80 -19.92 21.21 18.15
N GLN A 81 -20.25 21.89 19.24
CA GLN A 81 -19.78 21.52 20.58
C GLN A 81 -20.37 20.20 21.08
N GLN A 82 -21.51 19.74 20.55
CA GLN A 82 -22.14 18.52 21.01
C GLN A 82 -22.60 17.60 19.89
N PHE A 83 -22.53 16.29 20.10
CA PHE A 83 -23.15 15.32 19.19
C PHE A 83 -24.00 14.28 19.94
N LYS A 84 -25.08 13.86 19.27
CA LYS A 84 -25.97 12.82 19.78
C LYS A 84 -25.48 11.44 19.35
N PRO A 85 -25.34 10.48 20.29
CA PRO A 85 -25.01 9.10 19.96
C PRO A 85 -26.11 8.38 19.18
N THR A 86 -27.35 8.86 19.26
CA THR A 86 -28.51 8.29 18.55
C THR A 86 -28.51 8.59 17.04
N ASN A 87 -27.69 9.53 16.57
CA ASN A 87 -27.62 9.81 15.13
C ASN A 87 -26.96 8.64 14.41
N ASP A 88 -27.65 8.02 13.44
CA ASP A 88 -27.17 6.84 12.71
C ASP A 88 -25.77 7.00 12.10
N HIS A 89 -25.45 8.18 11.57
CA HIS A 89 -24.13 8.44 11.01
C HIS A 89 -23.05 8.43 12.10
N ILE A 90 -23.32 9.10 13.22
CA ILE A 90 -22.41 9.15 14.37
C ILE A 90 -22.29 7.76 15.02
N LYS A 91 -23.39 7.04 15.14
CA LYS A 91 -23.43 5.69 15.72
C LYS A 91 -22.53 4.74 14.94
N ARG A 92 -22.73 4.64 13.62
CA ARG A 92 -21.96 3.73 12.75
C ARG A 92 -20.49 4.10 12.60
N ARG A 93 -20.15 5.39 12.72
CA ARG A 93 -18.78 5.90 12.49
C ARG A 93 -17.98 6.11 13.77
N LEU A 94 -18.61 6.42 14.90
CA LEU A 94 -17.88 6.78 16.13
C LEU A 94 -18.17 5.86 17.32
N ILE A 95 -19.34 5.23 17.37
CA ILE A 95 -19.78 4.46 18.56
C ILE A 95 -19.61 2.96 18.36
N GLU A 96 -20.03 2.45 17.20
CA GLU A 96 -19.89 1.03 16.86
C GLU A 96 -18.43 0.61 16.63
N PRO A 97 -17.57 1.42 15.96
CA PRO A 97 -16.15 1.09 15.82
C PRO A 97 -15.42 1.23 17.16
N LYS A 98 -14.54 0.28 17.47
CA LYS A 98 -13.78 0.29 18.72
C LYS A 98 -12.67 1.35 18.67
N GLY A 99 -12.40 2.04 19.78
CA GLY A 99 -11.31 3.02 19.89
C GLY A 99 -11.64 4.43 19.41
N THR A 100 -12.68 4.60 18.58
CA THR A 100 -13.01 5.91 17.99
C THR A 100 -13.66 6.85 18.99
N LEU A 101 -14.47 6.30 19.91
CA LEU A 101 -15.09 7.09 20.96
C LEU A 101 -14.05 7.54 21.99
N GLU A 102 -13.11 6.68 22.32
CA GLU A 102 -11.98 6.96 23.21
C GLU A 102 -11.10 8.07 22.64
N TYR A 103 -10.88 8.08 21.33
CA TYR A 103 -10.22 9.20 20.65
C TYR A 103 -11.01 10.50 20.79
N ALA A 104 -12.33 10.48 20.59
CA ALA A 104 -13.17 11.67 20.82
C ALA A 104 -13.10 12.15 22.28
N ILE A 105 -13.07 11.24 23.25
CA ILE A 105 -12.89 11.60 24.66
C ILE A 105 -11.52 12.24 24.90
N ALA A 106 -10.46 11.73 24.27
CA ALA A 106 -9.12 12.31 24.34
C ALA A 106 -9.03 13.70 23.70
N LEU A 107 -9.84 13.97 22.66
CA LEU A 107 -10.00 15.32 22.09
C LEU A 107 -10.71 16.29 23.05
N GLY A 108 -11.41 15.79 24.08
CA GLY A 108 -12.09 16.63 25.07
C GLY A 108 -13.61 16.49 25.11
N PHE A 109 -14.20 15.54 24.39
CA PHE A 109 -15.62 15.25 24.50
C PHE A 109 -15.95 14.46 25.77
N ARG A 110 -17.02 14.84 26.47
CA ARG A 110 -17.49 14.18 27.69
C ARG A 110 -18.96 13.81 27.56
N ALA A 111 -19.33 12.65 28.09
CA ALA A 111 -20.72 12.22 28.11
C ALA A 111 -21.50 13.04 29.15
N GLU A 112 -22.57 13.70 28.72
CA GLU A 112 -23.51 14.45 29.54
C GLU A 112 -24.94 14.01 29.21
N VAL A 113 -25.84 14.07 30.19
CA VAL A 113 -27.26 13.75 29.98
C VAL A 113 -28.05 15.04 30.02
N LYS A 114 -28.71 15.38 28.92
CA LYS A 114 -29.59 16.55 28.80
C LYS A 114 -30.98 16.07 28.37
N ASP A 115 -32.01 16.43 29.14
CA ASP A 115 -33.39 16.01 28.88
C ASP A 115 -33.56 14.49 28.74
N PHE A 116 -32.89 13.72 29.60
CA PHE A 116 -32.84 12.25 29.58
C PHE A 116 -32.26 11.64 28.28
N GLN A 117 -31.59 12.43 27.44
CA GLN A 117 -30.85 11.96 26.27
C GLN A 117 -29.34 12.10 26.53
N PRO A 118 -28.52 11.06 26.22
CA PRO A 118 -27.08 11.18 26.29
C PRO A 118 -26.56 12.05 25.14
N TYR A 119 -25.60 12.93 25.45
CA TYR A 119 -24.85 13.77 24.52
C TYR A 119 -23.37 13.64 24.82
N TYR A 120 -22.55 13.84 23.81
CA TYR A 120 -21.13 14.10 24.00
C TYR A 120 -20.89 15.59 23.80
N VAL A 121 -20.47 16.29 24.85
CA VAL A 121 -20.25 17.74 24.86
C VAL A 121 -18.75 18.01 24.96
N PHE A 122 -18.25 18.93 24.13
CA PHE A 122 -16.86 19.34 24.10
C PHE A 122 -16.56 20.34 25.21
N ASN A 123 -15.45 20.12 25.91
CA ASN A 123 -14.97 21.06 26.91
C ASN A 123 -13.93 22.02 26.29
N PRO A 124 -14.16 23.36 26.30
CA PRO A 124 -13.26 24.35 25.70
C PRO A 124 -11.87 24.42 26.35
N ARG A 125 -11.66 23.78 27.51
CA ARG A 125 -10.32 23.67 28.10
C ARG A 125 -9.36 22.79 27.29
N HIS A 126 -9.89 21.92 26.42
CA HIS A 126 -9.13 20.97 25.62
C HIS A 126 -8.91 21.44 24.18
N VAL A 127 -8.98 22.74 23.89
CA VAL A 127 -8.76 23.27 22.53
C VAL A 127 -7.34 23.00 22.03
N THR A 128 -6.33 23.01 22.90
CA THR A 128 -4.95 22.64 22.53
C THR A 128 -4.86 21.16 22.14
N ASP A 129 -5.43 20.27 22.95
CA ASP A 129 -5.53 18.84 22.67
C ASP A 129 -6.29 18.59 21.35
N LEU A 130 -7.35 19.37 21.07
CA LEU A 130 -8.11 19.31 19.83
C LEU A 130 -7.26 19.67 18.60
N HIS A 131 -6.48 20.76 18.66
CA HIS A 131 -5.56 21.13 17.58
C HIS A 131 -4.52 20.04 17.32
N ILE A 132 -3.88 19.53 18.38
CA ILE A 132 -2.90 18.46 18.26
C ILE A 132 -3.55 17.22 17.65
N GLY A 133 -4.67 16.79 18.20
CA GLY A 133 -5.41 15.62 17.72
C GLY A 133 -5.89 15.75 16.28
N ALA A 134 -6.31 16.95 15.84
CA ALA A 134 -6.68 17.21 14.44
C ALA A 134 -5.48 17.07 13.50
N THR A 135 -4.32 17.65 13.85
CA THR A 135 -3.10 17.50 13.03
C THR A 135 -2.66 16.04 12.91
N ILE A 136 -2.75 15.27 13.99
CA ILE A 136 -2.41 13.84 13.97
C ILE A 136 -3.43 13.03 13.16
N LEU A 137 -4.72 13.40 13.17
CA LEU A 137 -5.74 12.76 12.33
C LEU A 137 -5.46 12.99 10.85
N GLU A 138 -5.11 14.22 10.45
CA GLU A 138 -4.74 14.54 9.07
C GLU A 138 -3.51 13.73 8.62
N GLU A 139 -2.45 13.72 9.43
CA GLU A 139 -1.25 12.90 9.18
C GLU A 139 -1.61 11.41 8.99
N ALA A 140 -2.45 10.85 9.87
CA ALA A 140 -2.82 9.44 9.83
C ALA A 140 -3.67 9.10 8.59
N ILE A 141 -4.59 9.97 8.20
CA ILE A 141 -5.42 9.80 7.01
C ILE A 141 -4.52 9.84 5.76
N ASP A 142 -3.64 10.82 5.65
CA ASP A 142 -2.71 10.96 4.52
C ASP A 142 -1.79 9.74 4.37
N LEU A 143 -1.25 9.25 5.49
CA LEU A 143 -0.38 8.06 5.49
C LEU A 143 -1.12 6.82 4.99
N GLU A 144 -2.34 6.60 5.46
CA GLU A 144 -3.11 5.43 5.09
C GLU A 144 -3.65 5.54 3.65
N GLU A 145 -4.03 6.72 3.17
CA GLU A 145 -4.40 6.92 1.76
C GLU A 145 -3.23 6.63 0.82
N ARG A 146 -2.02 7.12 1.13
CA ARG A 146 -0.81 6.79 0.37
C ARG A 146 -0.52 5.29 0.35
N LYS A 147 -0.75 4.60 1.48
CA LYS A 147 -0.59 3.14 1.58
C LYS A 147 -1.63 2.40 0.75
N GLN A 148 -2.89 2.82 0.80
CA GLN A 148 -3.96 2.26 -0.02
C GLN A 148 -3.70 2.45 -1.51
N GLU A 149 -3.22 3.62 -1.93
CA GLU A 149 -2.85 3.86 -3.33
C GLU A 149 -1.74 2.93 -3.81
N ARG A 150 -0.69 2.73 -3.01
CA ARG A 150 0.40 1.79 -3.35
C ARG A 150 -0.10 0.36 -3.52
N LEU A 151 -0.96 -0.09 -2.61
CA LEU A 151 -1.56 -1.43 -2.69
C LEU A 151 -2.49 -1.57 -3.90
N LYS A 152 -3.27 -0.53 -4.22
CA LYS A 152 -4.12 -0.51 -5.42
C LYS A 152 -3.30 -0.55 -6.70
N ARG A 153 -2.17 0.18 -6.76
CA ARG A 153 -1.25 0.17 -7.90
C ARG A 153 -0.60 -1.20 -8.09
N SER A 154 -0.01 -1.80 -7.05
CA SER A 154 0.60 -3.14 -7.19
C SER A 154 -0.44 -4.20 -7.58
N ARG A 155 -1.64 -4.17 -6.99
CA ARG A 155 -2.71 -5.10 -7.38
C ARG A 155 -3.16 -4.91 -8.83
N ALA A 156 -3.18 -3.68 -9.33
CA ALA A 156 -3.51 -3.40 -10.73
C ALA A 156 -2.40 -3.87 -11.68
N GLU A 157 -1.14 -3.67 -11.31
CA GLU A 157 0.03 -4.14 -12.06
C GLU A 157 0.09 -5.67 -12.13
N GLU A 158 -0.13 -6.37 -11.01
CA GLU A 158 -0.23 -7.83 -10.96
C GLU A 158 -1.35 -8.36 -11.86
N LYS A 159 -2.52 -7.72 -11.80
CA LYS A 159 -3.65 -8.08 -12.66
C LYS A 159 -3.36 -7.83 -14.15
N ALA A 160 -2.66 -6.73 -14.47
CA ALA A 160 -2.27 -6.40 -15.84
C ALA A 160 -1.20 -7.38 -16.36
N ALA A 161 -0.22 -7.74 -15.55
CA ALA A 161 0.81 -8.72 -15.88
C ALA A 161 0.19 -10.12 -16.12
N ALA A 162 -0.74 -10.54 -15.27
CA ALA A 162 -1.47 -11.79 -15.45
C ALA A 162 -2.30 -11.79 -16.75
N ALA A 163 -2.97 -10.67 -17.05
CA ALA A 163 -3.73 -10.53 -18.30
C ALA A 163 -2.83 -10.54 -19.54
N ALA A 164 -1.68 -9.86 -19.49
CA ALA A 164 -0.70 -9.86 -20.58
C ALA A 164 -0.10 -11.25 -20.80
N ALA A 165 0.23 -11.97 -19.74
CA ALA A 165 0.69 -13.36 -19.82
C ALA A 165 -0.36 -14.26 -20.49
N ALA A 166 -1.63 -14.15 -20.08
CA ALA A 166 -2.72 -14.92 -20.69
C ALA A 166 -2.91 -14.59 -22.19
N GLN A 167 -2.78 -13.32 -22.57
CA GLN A 167 -2.82 -12.90 -23.97
C GLN A 167 -1.65 -13.45 -24.78
N ASN A 168 -0.42 -13.39 -24.23
CA ASN A 168 0.77 -13.92 -24.88
C ASN A 168 0.66 -15.43 -25.11
N VAL A 169 0.17 -16.19 -24.13
CA VAL A 169 -0.10 -17.63 -24.28
C VAL A 169 -1.12 -17.88 -25.38
N LYS A 170 -2.20 -17.08 -25.43
CA LYS A 170 -3.22 -17.19 -26.48
C LYS A 170 -2.65 -16.91 -27.87
N LEU A 171 -1.81 -15.88 -28.01
CA LEU A 171 -1.16 -15.53 -29.28
C LEU A 171 -0.19 -16.63 -29.72
N ALA A 172 0.63 -17.13 -28.80
CA ALA A 172 1.55 -18.23 -29.06
C ALA A 172 0.82 -19.50 -29.55
N PHE A 173 -0.33 -19.83 -28.94
CA PHE A 173 -1.15 -20.96 -29.39
C PHE A 173 -1.71 -20.75 -30.80
N LEU A 174 -2.16 -19.55 -31.13
CA LEU A 174 -2.66 -19.25 -32.47
C LEU A 174 -1.55 -19.31 -33.52
N ASP A 175 -0.36 -18.83 -33.18
CA ASP A 175 0.78 -18.86 -34.09
C ASP A 175 1.33 -20.27 -34.26
N ASP A 176 1.41 -21.09 -33.20
CA ASP A 176 1.76 -22.51 -33.33
C ASP A 176 0.79 -23.25 -34.26
N ARG A 177 -0.52 -23.01 -34.10
CA ARG A 177 -1.55 -23.58 -34.98
C ARG A 177 -1.36 -23.18 -36.45
N LYS A 178 -1.07 -21.91 -36.73
CA LYS A 178 -0.78 -21.44 -38.10
C LYS A 178 0.50 -22.07 -38.64
N THR A 179 1.53 -22.15 -37.82
CA THR A 179 2.84 -22.70 -38.22
C THR A 179 2.73 -24.18 -38.57
N ARG A 180 1.97 -24.93 -37.77
CA ARG A 180 1.61 -26.32 -38.06
C ARG A 180 0.84 -26.46 -39.37
N ALA A 181 -0.21 -25.65 -39.58
CA ALA A 181 -0.98 -25.67 -40.81
C ALA A 181 -0.13 -25.36 -42.07
N LEU A 182 0.81 -24.42 -41.97
CA LEU A 182 1.74 -24.11 -43.06
C LEU A 182 2.73 -25.26 -43.33
N ARG A 183 3.23 -25.92 -42.28
CA ARG A 183 4.10 -27.09 -42.40
C ARG A 183 3.38 -28.27 -43.06
N ASP A 184 2.15 -28.56 -42.62
CA ASP A 184 1.32 -29.63 -43.17
C ASP A 184 1.00 -29.38 -44.65
N SER A 185 0.71 -28.13 -45.03
CA SER A 185 0.49 -27.72 -46.43
C SER A 185 1.73 -27.97 -47.32
N ARG A 186 2.93 -27.59 -46.82
CA ARG A 186 4.19 -27.83 -47.54
C ARG A 186 4.50 -29.31 -47.68
N GLU A 187 4.28 -30.10 -46.63
CA GLU A 187 4.50 -31.54 -46.69
C GLU A 187 3.55 -32.21 -47.69
N LYS A 188 2.28 -31.83 -47.70
CA LYS A 188 1.29 -32.34 -48.66
C LYS A 188 1.69 -32.00 -50.10
N ALA A 189 2.12 -30.77 -50.38
CA ALA A 189 2.61 -30.38 -51.70
C ALA A 189 3.83 -31.23 -52.12
N ARG A 190 4.76 -31.50 -51.19
CA ARG A 190 5.94 -32.35 -51.45
C ARG A 190 5.56 -33.80 -51.73
N ARG A 191 4.60 -34.38 -50.98
CA ARG A 191 4.10 -35.74 -51.23
C ARG A 191 3.47 -35.85 -52.61
N ASN A 192 2.56 -34.94 -52.95
CA ASN A 192 1.93 -34.92 -54.27
C ASN A 192 2.96 -34.80 -55.42
N ALA A 193 4.01 -33.99 -55.25
CA ALA A 193 5.09 -33.88 -56.24
C ALA A 193 5.93 -35.17 -56.35
N SER A 194 6.20 -35.86 -55.24
CA SER A 194 6.90 -37.14 -55.22
C SER A 194 6.08 -38.27 -55.85
N GLU A 195 4.77 -38.31 -55.59
CA GLU A 195 3.85 -39.29 -56.19
C GLU A 195 3.71 -39.09 -57.70
N THR A 196 3.93 -37.86 -58.20
CA THR A 196 3.95 -37.58 -59.64
C THR A 196 5.27 -38.00 -60.31
N HIS A 197 6.36 -38.17 -59.54
CA HIS A 197 7.68 -38.59 -60.04
C HIS A 197 8.05 -40.06 -59.77
N GLN A 198 7.26 -40.81 -58.99
CA GLN A 198 7.40 -42.26 -58.83
C GLN A 198 6.43 -43.02 -59.74
N GLY A 199 6.80 -43.12 -61.01
CA GLY A 199 6.39 -44.26 -61.85
C GLY A 199 7.22 -45.50 -61.50
N PRO A 200 6.75 -46.72 -61.82
CA PRO A 200 7.31 -47.96 -61.28
C PRO A 200 8.68 -48.27 -61.89
N SER A 201 9.71 -48.43 -61.04
CA SER A 201 10.97 -49.05 -61.42
C SER A 201 11.20 -50.27 -60.53
N ASP A 202 11.11 -51.44 -61.16
CA ASP A 202 11.38 -52.74 -60.59
C ASP A 202 12.88 -53.11 -60.78
N VAL A 203 13.38 -53.91 -59.83
CA VAL A 203 14.59 -54.80 -59.84
C VAL A 203 16.03 -54.22 -59.69
N THR A 204 16.60 -54.51 -58.50
CA THR A 204 17.98 -54.96 -58.12
C THR A 204 19.26 -54.15 -58.39
N SER A 205 20.06 -53.96 -57.32
CA SER A 205 21.46 -54.46 -57.24
C SER A 205 22.05 -54.29 -55.84
N ASP A 206 22.69 -55.36 -55.35
CA ASP A 206 23.58 -55.46 -54.17
C ASP A 206 24.83 -54.54 -54.23
N ALA A 207 25.53 -54.48 -53.09
CA ALA A 207 26.88 -53.96 -52.78
C ALA A 207 26.87 -52.62 -52.00
N ASP A 208 27.10 -52.63 -50.68
CA ASP A 208 28.41 -52.71 -49.97
C ASP A 208 29.08 -51.33 -49.80
N ALA A 209 29.70 -51.15 -48.64
CA ALA A 209 30.48 -50.01 -48.14
C ALA A 209 29.75 -48.84 -47.43
N SER A 210 29.83 -48.86 -46.09
CA SER A 210 29.86 -47.71 -45.17
C SER A 210 30.89 -46.65 -45.60
N PRO A 211 30.70 -45.34 -45.28
CA PRO A 211 31.13 -44.86 -43.96
C PRO A 211 30.20 -43.81 -43.32
N LEU A 212 30.23 -43.80 -41.99
CA LEU A 212 29.54 -42.86 -41.10
C LEU A 212 30.07 -41.42 -41.25
N PRO A 213 29.21 -40.39 -41.26
CA PRO A 213 29.59 -39.05 -40.84
C PRO A 213 29.33 -38.90 -39.33
N GLU A 214 30.42 -38.73 -38.59
CA GLU A 214 30.45 -38.38 -37.18
C GLU A 214 29.87 -36.96 -37.00
N VAL A 215 28.57 -36.87 -36.70
CA VAL A 215 27.93 -35.60 -36.32
C VAL A 215 28.14 -35.38 -34.83
N VAL A 216 29.17 -34.61 -34.52
CA VAL A 216 29.36 -34.00 -33.19
C VAL A 216 28.21 -33.04 -32.94
N MET A 217 27.25 -33.46 -32.12
CA MET A 217 26.22 -32.59 -31.55
C MET A 217 26.82 -31.86 -30.34
N PRO A 218 26.94 -30.53 -30.32
CA PRO A 218 27.21 -29.78 -29.10
C PRO A 218 25.93 -29.73 -28.26
N GLY A 219 25.67 -30.80 -27.52
CA GLY A 219 24.69 -30.83 -26.45
C GLY A 219 25.21 -30.07 -25.25
N VAL A 220 24.87 -28.78 -25.13
CA VAL A 220 24.97 -28.05 -23.86
C VAL A 220 23.85 -28.56 -22.96
N GLY A 221 24.20 -29.50 -22.09
CA GLY A 221 23.31 -29.94 -21.01
C GLY A 221 23.06 -28.79 -20.05
N TYR A 222 21.86 -28.22 -20.09
CA TYR A 222 21.32 -27.50 -18.95
C TYR A 222 20.82 -28.53 -17.95
N SER A 223 21.65 -28.86 -16.95
CA SER A 223 21.19 -29.56 -15.75
C SER A 223 20.26 -28.61 -14.99
N LEU A 224 18.95 -28.89 -15.01
CA LEU A 224 18.04 -28.39 -14.00
C LEU A 224 18.38 -29.11 -12.69
N ALA A 225 19.34 -28.55 -11.95
CA ALA A 225 19.42 -28.79 -10.52
C ALA A 225 18.13 -28.23 -9.93
N SER A 226 17.22 -29.14 -9.60
CA SER A 226 16.12 -28.93 -8.67
C SER A 226 16.70 -28.48 -7.34
N SER A 227 16.66 -27.17 -7.07
CA SER A 227 16.57 -26.68 -5.71
C SER A 227 15.10 -26.64 -5.34
N ASP A 228 14.61 -27.74 -4.77
CA ASP A 228 13.40 -27.72 -3.95
C ASP A 228 13.60 -26.65 -2.86
N PRO A 229 12.62 -25.76 -2.62
CA PRO A 229 12.61 -24.98 -1.40
C PRO A 229 12.24 -25.90 -0.24
N ASP A 230 13.17 -26.00 0.73
CA ASP A 230 12.96 -26.64 2.01
C ASP A 230 11.61 -26.22 2.62
N VAL A 231 10.82 -27.25 2.89
CA VAL A 231 9.64 -27.24 3.72
C VAL A 231 10.15 -27.29 5.15
N ASP A 232 10.06 -26.19 5.88
CA ASP A 232 10.10 -26.20 7.35
C ASP A 232 8.66 -26.33 7.88
N PRO A 233 8.28 -27.47 8.47
CA PRO A 233 7.28 -27.50 9.53
C PRO A 233 7.99 -27.48 10.91
N GLU A 234 7.25 -27.07 11.95
CA GLU A 234 7.64 -26.95 13.38
C GLU A 234 8.02 -25.51 13.78
N GLU A 235 7.39 -24.82 14.74
CA GLU A 235 6.48 -25.13 15.85
C GLU A 235 5.63 -23.87 16.17
#